data_AF-A0A7R9FPF3-F1
#
_entry.id   AF-A0A7R9FPF3-F1
#
_cell.length_a   1.000
_cell.length_b   1.000
_cell.length_c   1.000
_cell.angle_alpha   90.00
_cell.angle_beta   90.00
_cell.angle_gamma   90.00
#
_symmetry.space_group_name_H-M   'P 1'
#
loop_
_entity.id
_entity.type
_entity.pdbx_description
1 polymer ?
#
loop_
_entity_poly.entity_id
_entity_poly.type
_entity_poly.pdbx_seq_one_letter_code
_entity_poly.pdbx_strand_id
1 'polypeptide(L)'
;MLNCDCQVCSNHNETWGSDCEVYQMRCWCDKGGPECKGEEYKHVHIEYYGECTEEEKADFPRRMRDWLFNIMRDLADRQELTPHYLKMEREAENNLTRRWSNAAVWNSVSRHELFPIRAPLMALEHCIAPFLDSCDVNDDHRITLKEWGKCLQLDEDDLEEKCDELRDEFDESN
;
A
#
# COMPACT_ATOMS: atom_id res chain seq x y z
N MET A 1 16.58 -7.85 9.98
CA MET A 1 16.01 -6.94 11.00
C MET A 1 15.61 -5.69 10.27
N LEU A 2 14.31 -5.47 10.09
CA LEU A 2 13.79 -4.22 9.52
C LEU A 2 13.79 -3.21 10.67
N ASN A 3 14.76 -2.29 10.68
CA ASN A 3 14.69 -1.09 11.50
C ASN A 3 13.74 -0.13 10.79
N CYS A 4 12.52 0.00 11.30
CA CYS A 4 11.62 1.06 10.89
C CYS A 4 11.70 2.17 11.94
N ASP A 5 12.72 3.00 11.83
CA ASP A 5 12.83 4.26 12.59
C ASP A 5 12.07 5.36 11.82
N CYS A 6 10.77 5.17 11.58
CA CYS A 6 9.95 6.18 10.93
C CYS A 6 9.57 7.23 11.98
N GLN A 7 10.34 8.31 12.07
CA GLN A 7 10.00 9.42 12.96
C GLN A 7 8.63 9.99 12.61
N VAL A 8 7.83 10.24 13.64
CA VAL A 8 6.47 10.80 13.48
C VAL A 8 6.33 12.06 14.31
N CYS A 9 5.51 13.00 13.84
CA CYS A 9 5.18 14.19 14.60
C CYS A 9 3.75 14.08 15.12
N SER A 10 3.57 14.36 16.41
CA SER A 10 2.24 14.39 17.03
C SER A 10 1.59 15.75 16.91
N ASN A 11 0.28 15.80 17.18
CA ASN A 11 -0.52 17.03 17.29
C ASN A 11 -0.06 18.02 18.38
N HIS A 12 0.97 17.66 19.15
CA HIS A 12 1.64 18.52 20.12
C HIS A 12 2.95 19.13 19.57
N ASN A 13 3.20 19.00 18.26
CA ASN A 13 4.46 19.38 17.60
C ASN A 13 5.71 18.71 18.19
N GLU A 14 5.55 17.47 18.67
CA GLU A 14 6.64 16.67 19.20
C GLU A 14 7.02 15.57 18.21
N THR A 15 8.32 15.43 17.94
CA THR A 15 8.84 14.33 17.12
C THR A 15 9.15 13.11 17.98
N TRP A 16 8.61 11.96 17.59
CA TRP A 16 8.76 10.66 18.24
C TRP A 16 9.61 9.73 17.38
N GLY A 17 10.22 8.71 17.99
CA GLY A 17 11.07 7.75 17.28
C GLY A 17 10.29 6.78 16.40
N SER A 18 9.02 6.53 16.73
CA SER A 18 8.10 5.72 15.93
C SER A 18 6.64 6.01 16.28
N ASP A 19 5.72 5.57 15.42
CA ASP A 19 4.29 5.53 15.68
C ASP A 19 3.95 4.71 16.95
N CYS A 20 4.68 3.61 17.16
CA CYS A 20 4.56 2.75 18.34
C CYS A 20 4.74 3.55 19.64
N GLU A 21 5.71 4.46 19.72
CA GLU A 21 5.92 5.28 20.91
C GLU A 21 4.76 6.24 21.17
N VAL A 22 4.15 6.80 20.12
CA VAL A 22 2.97 7.67 20.25
C VAL A 22 1.78 6.89 20.78
N TYR A 23 1.50 5.71 20.21
CA TYR A 23 0.41 4.85 20.67
C TYR A 23 0.66 4.30 22.07
N GLN A 24 1.91 3.98 22.40
CA GLN A 24 2.30 3.54 23.73
C GLN A 24 2.06 4.65 24.75
N MET A 25 2.46 5.88 24.46
CA MET A 25 2.23 7.04 25.32
C MET A 25 0.74 7.26 25.57
N ARG A 26 -0.07 7.22 24.50
CA ARG A 26 -1.52 7.31 24.60
C ARG A 26 -2.09 6.23 25.51
N CYS A 27 -1.67 4.98 25.30
CA CYS A 27 -2.12 3.83 26.10
C CYS A 27 -1.74 3.95 27.58
N TRP A 28 -0.53 4.43 27.89
CA TRP A 28 -0.11 4.70 29.26
C TRP A 28 -0.98 5.77 29.91
N CYS A 29 -1.28 6.85 29.20
CA CYS A 29 -2.10 7.93 29.72
C CYS A 29 -3.58 7.53 29.86
N ASP A 30 -4.13 6.76 28.92
CA ASP A 30 -5.50 6.23 29.01
C ASP A 30 -5.67 5.29 30.22
N LYS A 31 -4.64 4.52 30.55
CA LYS A 31 -4.63 3.59 31.70
C LYS A 31 -4.20 4.24 33.02
N GLY A 32 -3.77 5.50 33.02
CA GLY A 32 -3.22 6.16 34.21
C GLY A 32 -1.91 5.53 34.70
N GLY A 33 -1.09 5.00 33.79
CA GLY A 33 0.20 4.40 34.09
C GLY A 33 1.24 5.42 34.60
N PRO A 34 2.23 4.98 35.40
CA PRO A 34 3.26 5.86 35.95
C PRO A 34 4.18 6.47 34.88
N GLU A 35 4.24 5.88 33.68
CA GLU A 35 5.03 6.38 32.55
C GLU A 35 4.30 7.48 31.73
N CYS A 36 3.06 7.83 32.08
CA CYS A 36 2.34 8.90 31.38
C CYS A 36 2.99 10.27 31.63
N LYS A 37 3.27 11.01 30.55
CA LYS A 37 3.87 12.35 30.61
C LYS A 37 2.87 13.46 30.96
N GLY A 38 1.55 13.24 30.81
CA GLY A 38 0.51 14.23 31.10
C GLY A 38 -0.89 13.81 30.61
N GLU A 39 -1.94 14.40 31.17
CA GLU A 39 -3.34 14.16 30.75
C GLU A 39 -3.59 14.58 29.30
N GLU A 40 -2.87 15.59 28.81
CA GLU A 40 -2.91 16.07 27.43
C GLU A 40 -2.47 15.02 26.40
N TYR A 41 -1.71 14.01 26.84
CA TYR A 41 -1.28 12.91 25.97
C TYR A 41 -2.32 11.79 25.85
N LYS A 42 -3.45 11.83 26.57
CA LYS A 42 -4.60 10.91 26.33
C LYS A 42 -5.19 11.04 24.93
N HIS A 43 -5.09 12.24 24.37
CA HIS A 43 -5.58 12.55 23.02
C HIS A 43 -4.46 12.72 22.00
N VAL A 44 -3.24 12.30 22.34
CA VAL A 44 -2.12 12.36 21.40
C VAL A 44 -2.43 11.48 20.19
N HIS A 45 -2.20 12.03 19.01
CA HIS A 45 -2.28 11.33 17.74
C HIS A 45 -1.21 11.85 16.81
N ILE A 46 -0.88 11.04 15.81
CA ILE A 46 0.08 11.37 14.77
C ILE A 46 -0.58 12.41 13.86
N GLU A 47 0.09 13.54 13.67
CA GLU A 47 -0.34 14.59 12.75
C GLU A 47 0.29 14.39 11.36
N TYR A 48 1.58 14.06 11.32
CA TYR A 48 2.25 13.67 10.09
C TYR A 48 3.41 12.71 10.36
N TYR A 49 3.68 11.84 9.39
CA TYR A 49 4.88 11.01 9.36
C TYR A 49 6.04 11.82 8.73
N GLY A 50 7.29 11.46 9.03
CA GLY A 50 8.47 12.15 8.47
C GLY A 50 8.48 12.28 6.94
N GLU A 51 9.31 13.16 6.39
CA GLU A 51 9.37 13.37 4.95
C GLU A 51 9.85 12.11 4.20
N CYS A 52 9.20 11.78 3.09
CA CYS A 52 9.65 10.71 2.21
C CYS A 52 10.95 11.14 1.52
N THR A 53 12.04 10.43 1.80
CA THR A 53 13.33 10.74 1.18
C THR A 53 13.32 10.37 -0.31
N GLU A 54 14.16 11.02 -1.11
CA GLU A 54 14.26 10.72 -2.55
C GLU A 54 14.71 9.27 -2.82
N GLU A 55 15.50 8.68 -1.91
CA GLU A 55 15.90 7.28 -1.99
C GLU A 55 14.71 6.34 -1.74
N GLU A 56 13.92 6.60 -0.70
CA GLU A 56 12.69 5.85 -0.42
C GLU A 56 11.68 6.00 -1.56
N LYS A 57 11.54 7.21 -2.13
CA LYS A 57 10.65 7.51 -3.26
C LYS A 57 11.06 6.74 -4.52
N ALA A 58 12.36 6.59 -4.78
CA ALA A 58 12.85 5.81 -5.90
C ALA A 58 12.64 4.30 -5.72
N ASP A 59 12.71 3.80 -4.49
CA ASP A 59 12.45 2.40 -4.15
C ASP A 59 10.95 2.06 -4.08
N PHE A 60 10.13 3.04 -3.74
CA PHE A 60 8.71 2.86 -3.44
C PHE A 60 7.93 2.11 -4.54
N PRO A 61 8.05 2.42 -5.85
CA PRO A 61 7.35 1.67 -6.90
C PRO A 61 7.65 0.18 -6.88
N ARG A 62 8.92 -0.19 -6.68
CA ARG A 62 9.36 -1.60 -6.63
C ARG A 62 8.76 -2.29 -5.42
N ARG A 63 8.86 -1.68 -4.24
CA ARG A 63 8.28 -2.23 -3.00
C ARG A 63 6.77 -2.36 -3.07
N MET A 64 6.09 -1.41 -3.72
CA MET A 64 4.64 -1.46 -3.93
C MET A 64 4.24 -2.64 -4.83
N ARG A 65 4.95 -2.89 -5.94
CA ARG A 65 4.69 -4.06 -6.80
C ARG A 65 4.85 -5.39 -6.06
N ASP A 66 5.94 -5.53 -5.30
CA ASP A 66 6.20 -6.75 -4.52
C ASP A 66 5.17 -6.93 -3.40
N TRP A 67 4.76 -5.84 -2.75
CA TRP A 67 3.70 -5.86 -1.75
C TRP A 67 2.39 -6.33 -2.37
N LEU A 68 1.93 -5.73 -3.47
CA LEU A 68 0.70 -6.13 -4.15
C LEU A 68 0.65 -7.60 -4.51
N PHE A 69 1.77 -8.13 -5.03
CA PHE A 69 1.85 -9.55 -5.34
C PHE A 69 1.71 -10.43 -4.08
N ASN A 70 2.37 -10.07 -2.99
CA ASN A 70 2.25 -10.83 -1.74
C ASN A 70 0.83 -10.77 -1.17
N ILE A 71 0.14 -9.63 -1.30
CA ILE A 71 -1.27 -9.53 -0.92
C ILE A 71 -2.12 -10.46 -1.78
N MET A 72 -1.94 -10.43 -3.10
CA MET A 72 -2.66 -11.30 -4.03
C MET A 72 -2.45 -12.79 -3.67
N ARG A 73 -1.21 -13.18 -3.34
CA ARG A 73 -0.89 -14.54 -2.91
C ARG A 73 -1.56 -14.91 -1.57
N ASP A 74 -1.50 -14.04 -0.58
CA ASP A 74 -2.12 -14.27 0.72
C ASP A 74 -3.65 -14.42 0.59
N LEU A 75 -4.29 -13.66 -0.30
CA LEU A 75 -5.72 -13.80 -0.61
C LEU A 75 -6.03 -15.09 -1.36
N ALA A 76 -5.14 -15.52 -2.27
CA ALA A 76 -5.24 -16.81 -2.95
C ALA A 76 -5.20 -17.97 -1.95
N ASP A 77 -4.27 -17.94 -1.00
CA ASP A 77 -4.11 -18.93 0.07
C ASP A 77 -5.36 -19.01 0.97
N ARG A 78 -6.01 -17.87 1.23
CA ARG A 78 -7.25 -17.76 2.01
C ARG A 78 -8.51 -18.10 1.20
N GLN A 79 -8.38 -18.37 -0.09
CA GLN A 79 -9.50 -18.62 -1.02
C GLN A 79 -10.49 -17.43 -1.09
N GLU A 80 -9.97 -16.21 -0.93
CA GLU A 80 -10.75 -14.97 -0.99
C GLU A 80 -10.72 -14.34 -2.40
N LEU A 81 -9.87 -14.85 -3.30
CA LEU A 81 -9.84 -14.43 -4.71
C LEU A 81 -10.96 -15.09 -5.52
N THR A 82 -11.49 -14.36 -6.50
CA THR A 82 -12.36 -14.94 -7.52
C THR A 82 -11.60 -16.00 -8.34
N PRO A 83 -12.28 -16.99 -8.95
CA PRO A 83 -11.63 -18.03 -9.75
C PRO A 83 -10.70 -17.49 -10.85
N HIS A 84 -11.06 -16.34 -11.43
CA HIS A 84 -10.25 -15.65 -12.43
C HIS A 84 -8.93 -15.12 -11.84
N TYR A 85 -9.00 -14.34 -10.75
CA TYR A 85 -7.80 -13.80 -10.10
C TYR A 85 -6.91 -14.91 -9.53
N LEU A 86 -7.48 -16.03 -9.10
CA LEU A 86 -6.73 -17.22 -8.68
C LEU A 86 -5.94 -17.87 -9.83
N LYS A 87 -6.52 -17.92 -11.04
CA LYS A 87 -5.81 -18.40 -12.24
C LYS A 87 -4.65 -17.46 -12.59
N MET A 88 -4.89 -16.15 -12.57
CA MET A 88 -3.83 -15.16 -12.82
C MET A 88 -2.69 -15.22 -11.79
N GLU A 89 -2.99 -15.49 -10.52
CA GLU A 89 -1.97 -15.68 -9.47
C GLU A 89 -1.07 -16.89 -9.80
N ARG A 90 -1.67 -18.04 -10.13
CA ARG A 90 -0.92 -19.27 -10.48
C ARG A 90 -0.08 -19.12 -11.73
N GLU A 91 -0.54 -18.36 -12.71
CA GLU A 91 0.25 -18.05 -13.91
C GLU A 91 1.45 -17.16 -13.59
N ALA A 92 1.29 -16.24 -12.63
CA ALA A 92 2.34 -15.35 -12.16
C ALA A 92 3.46 -16.07 -11.38
N GLU A 93 3.19 -17.23 -10.76
CA GLU A 93 4.25 -18.07 -10.15
C GLU A 93 5.24 -18.61 -11.20
N ASN A 94 4.76 -18.89 -12.41
CA ASN A 94 5.53 -19.54 -13.47
C ASN A 94 6.18 -18.52 -14.43
N ASN A 95 5.74 -17.27 -14.42
CA ASN A 95 6.26 -16.22 -15.29
C ASN A 95 6.50 -14.91 -14.52
N LEU A 96 7.77 -14.66 -14.18
CA LEU A 96 8.22 -13.48 -13.43
C LEU A 96 7.84 -12.15 -14.08
N THR A 97 7.72 -12.09 -15.41
CA THR A 97 7.31 -10.85 -16.14
C THR A 97 5.85 -10.51 -15.84
N ARG A 98 4.99 -11.53 -15.73
CA ARG A 98 3.55 -11.36 -15.48
C ARG A 98 3.22 -11.10 -14.01
N ARG A 99 4.16 -11.39 -13.11
CA ARG A 99 3.98 -11.32 -11.66
C ARG A 99 3.41 -9.99 -11.19
N TRP A 100 4.00 -8.90 -11.66
CA TRP A 100 3.61 -7.57 -11.21
C TRP A 100 2.47 -6.98 -12.02
N SER A 101 2.36 -7.27 -13.32
CA SER A 101 1.25 -6.81 -14.16
C SER A 101 -0.07 -7.43 -13.69
N ASN A 102 -0.12 -8.73 -13.40
CA ASN A 102 -1.32 -9.39 -12.88
C ASN A 102 -1.76 -8.81 -11.53
N ALA A 103 -0.81 -8.56 -10.62
CA ALA A 103 -1.09 -7.98 -9.32
C ALA A 103 -1.55 -6.51 -9.41
N ALA A 104 -0.96 -5.73 -10.32
CA ALA A 104 -1.35 -4.35 -10.57
C ALA A 104 -2.77 -4.24 -11.15
N VAL A 105 -3.11 -5.11 -12.10
CA VAL A 105 -4.43 -5.18 -12.73
C VAL A 105 -5.48 -5.59 -11.69
N TRP A 106 -5.24 -6.63 -10.89
CA TRP A 106 -6.14 -7.04 -9.82
C TRP A 106 -6.49 -5.89 -8.85
N ASN A 107 -5.48 -5.16 -8.38
CA ASN A 107 -5.68 -4.05 -7.46
C ASN A 107 -6.35 -2.82 -8.11
N SER A 108 -6.12 -2.57 -9.40
CA SER A 108 -6.78 -1.47 -10.11
C SER A 108 -8.30 -1.62 -10.17
N VAL A 109 -8.79 -2.87 -10.22
CA VAL A 109 -10.21 -3.21 -10.29
C VAL A 109 -10.84 -3.25 -8.89
N SER A 110 -10.09 -3.68 -7.85
CA SER A 110 -10.57 -3.77 -6.46
C SER A 110 -10.05 -2.63 -5.57
N ARG A 111 -10.45 -1.38 -5.85
CA ARG A 111 -10.03 -0.19 -5.08
C ARG A 111 -10.44 -0.20 -3.59
N HIS A 112 -11.35 -1.09 -3.17
CA HIS A 112 -11.95 -1.12 -1.83
C HIS A 112 -11.33 -2.11 -0.83
N GLU A 113 -10.33 -2.92 -1.21
CA GLU A 113 -9.90 -4.07 -0.39
C GLU A 113 -8.51 -3.94 0.26
N LEU A 114 -7.79 -2.83 0.05
CA LEU A 114 -6.44 -2.68 0.63
C LEU A 114 -6.41 -2.30 2.12
N PHE A 115 -7.55 -1.90 2.68
CA PHE A 115 -7.63 -1.38 4.05
C PHE A 115 -7.28 -2.43 5.14
N PRO A 116 -7.66 -3.73 5.02
CA PRO A 116 -7.37 -4.73 6.04
C PRO A 116 -5.93 -5.28 6.05
N ILE A 117 -5.14 -5.12 4.98
CA ILE A 117 -3.81 -5.75 4.83
C ILE A 117 -2.67 -4.71 4.74
N ARG A 118 -2.92 -3.49 5.24
CA ARG A 118 -1.91 -2.43 5.34
C ARG A 118 -0.72 -2.74 6.25
N ALA A 119 -0.79 -3.76 7.10
CA ALA A 119 0.22 -4.05 8.12
C ALA A 119 1.68 -4.15 7.59
N PRO A 120 1.97 -4.70 6.39
CA PRO A 120 3.33 -4.71 5.84
C PRO A 120 3.76 -3.40 5.14
N LEU A 121 2.81 -2.54 4.75
CA LEU A 121 3.06 -1.24 4.11
C LEU A 121 3.24 -0.09 5.12
N MET A 122 3.00 -0.33 6.42
CA MET A 122 3.16 0.67 7.49
C MET A 122 4.56 1.30 7.53
N ALA A 123 5.57 0.57 7.04
CA ALA A 123 6.96 1.03 6.94
C ALA A 123 7.21 2.18 5.94
N LEU A 124 6.26 2.46 5.04
CA LEU A 124 6.39 3.53 4.04
C LEU A 124 5.12 4.38 3.94
N GLU A 125 4.30 4.43 5.00
CA GLU A 125 3.05 5.21 4.99
C GLU A 125 3.28 6.67 4.61
N HIS A 126 4.40 7.25 5.00
CA HIS A 126 4.81 8.61 4.67
C HIS A 126 5.11 8.84 3.18
N CYS A 127 5.47 7.78 2.45
CA CYS A 127 5.72 7.84 1.01
C CYS A 127 4.48 7.53 0.19
N ILE A 128 3.40 6.96 0.76
CA ILE A 128 2.19 6.59 0.02
C ILE A 128 1.55 7.83 -0.61
N ALA A 129 1.23 8.85 0.17
CA ALA A 129 0.54 10.03 -0.36
C ALA A 129 1.39 10.77 -1.42
N PRO A 130 2.67 11.14 -1.15
CA PRO A 130 3.52 11.76 -2.17
C PRO A 130 3.71 10.92 -3.43
N PHE A 131 3.70 9.59 -3.30
CA PHE A 131 3.77 8.69 -4.45
C PHE A 131 2.47 8.73 -5.26
N LEU A 132 1.29 8.58 -4.62
CA LEU A 132 0.01 8.61 -5.31
C LEU A 132 -0.23 9.96 -6.00
N ASP A 133 0.13 11.07 -5.36
CA ASP A 133 0.08 12.41 -5.95
C ASP A 133 1.01 12.51 -7.17
N SER A 134 2.16 11.84 -7.16
CA SER A 134 3.06 11.80 -8.33
C SER A 134 2.53 10.94 -9.48
N CYS A 135 1.60 10.03 -9.20
CA CYS A 135 0.94 9.18 -10.18
C CYS A 135 -0.25 9.84 -10.85
N ASP A 136 -0.91 10.75 -10.13
CA ASP A 136 -2.06 11.52 -10.60
C ASP A 136 -1.59 12.70 -11.46
N VAL A 137 -1.23 12.43 -12.72
CA VAL A 137 -0.63 13.42 -13.63
C VAL A 137 -1.64 14.52 -14.02
N ASN A 138 -2.92 14.20 -14.01
CA ASN A 138 -4.00 15.13 -14.38
C ASN A 138 -4.66 15.81 -13.16
N ASP A 139 -4.23 15.49 -11.93
CA ASP A 139 -4.69 16.04 -10.65
C ASP A 139 -6.22 15.93 -10.48
N ASP A 140 -6.81 14.81 -10.91
CA ASP A 140 -8.26 14.56 -10.83
C ASP A 140 -8.66 13.75 -9.57
N HIS A 141 -7.69 13.47 -8.70
CA HIS A 141 -7.77 12.64 -7.51
C HIS A 141 -8.13 11.17 -7.81
N ARG A 142 -7.88 10.70 -9.03
CA ARG A 142 -8.10 9.32 -9.46
C ARG A 142 -6.93 8.86 -10.33
N ILE A 143 -6.29 7.79 -9.88
CA ILE A 143 -5.25 7.14 -10.68
C ILE A 143 -5.91 6.13 -11.62
N THR A 144 -5.81 6.37 -12.92
CA THR A 144 -6.24 5.42 -13.97
C THR A 144 -5.27 4.24 -14.07
N LEU A 145 -5.67 3.15 -14.74
CA LEU A 145 -4.77 2.01 -14.92
C LEU A 145 -3.48 2.37 -15.68
N LYS A 146 -3.58 3.27 -16.68
CA LYS A 146 -2.40 3.71 -17.46
C LYS A 146 -1.43 4.49 -16.59
N GLU A 147 -1.95 5.40 -15.75
CA GLU A 147 -1.14 6.12 -14.76
C GLU A 147 -0.56 5.17 -13.72
N TRP A 148 -1.36 4.23 -13.21
CA TRP A 148 -0.93 3.24 -12.24
C TRP A 148 0.20 2.36 -12.77
N GLY A 149 0.05 1.84 -13.99
CA GLY A 149 1.04 1.04 -14.68
C GLY A 149 2.37 1.77 -14.85
N LYS A 150 2.30 3.00 -15.37
CA LYS A 150 3.46 3.86 -15.54
C LYS A 150 4.16 4.17 -14.21
N CYS A 151 3.38 4.44 -13.17
CA CYS A 151 3.91 4.70 -11.83
C CYS A 151 4.60 3.49 -11.22
N LEU A 152 4.03 2.30 -11.45
CA LEU A 152 4.65 1.04 -11.09
C LEU A 152 5.75 0.63 -12.06
N GLN A 153 6.15 1.44 -13.04
CA GLN A 153 7.22 1.11 -14.01
C GLN A 153 6.95 -0.23 -14.74
N LEU A 154 5.68 -0.47 -15.07
CA LEU A 154 5.23 -1.61 -15.86
C LEU A 154 5.12 -1.20 -17.32
N ASP A 155 5.27 -2.17 -18.22
CA ASP A 155 5.04 -1.97 -19.64
C ASP A 155 3.54 -1.72 -19.90
N GLU A 156 3.21 -0.71 -20.70
CA GLU A 156 1.83 -0.37 -21.01
C GLU A 156 1.17 -1.46 -21.88
N ASP A 157 1.94 -2.09 -22.77
CA ASP A 157 1.44 -3.15 -23.65
C ASP A 157 1.07 -4.40 -22.84
N ASP A 158 1.90 -4.76 -21.85
CA ASP A 158 1.64 -5.89 -20.93
C ASP A 158 0.36 -5.67 -20.10
N LEU A 159 0.03 -4.43 -19.77
CA LEU A 159 -1.16 -4.10 -18.98
C LEU A 159 -2.43 -4.06 -19.82
N GLU A 160 -2.33 -3.56 -21.06
CA GLU A 160 -3.46 -3.49 -22.00
C GLU A 160 -3.87 -4.90 -22.44
N GLU A 161 -2.90 -5.79 -22.75
CA GLU A 161 -3.17 -7.21 -23.05
C GLU A 161 -3.96 -7.90 -21.93
N LYS A 162 -3.61 -7.64 -20.67
CA LYS A 162 -4.28 -8.25 -19.51
C LYS A 162 -5.69 -7.71 -19.27
N CYS A 163 -5.95 -6.46 -19.65
CA CYS A 163 -7.29 -5.87 -19.54
C CYS A 163 -8.23 -6.39 -20.61
N ASP A 164 -7.70 -6.59 -21.83
CA ASP A 164 -8.47 -7.16 -22.91
C ASP A 164 -8.83 -8.63 -22.61
N GLU A 165 -7.88 -9.43 -22.10
CA GLU A 165 -8.15 -10.79 -21.61
C GLU A 165 -9.26 -10.81 -20.54
N LEU A 166 -9.23 -9.87 -19.59
CA LEU A 166 -10.26 -9.72 -18.55
C LEU A 166 -11.63 -9.41 -19.15
N ARG A 167 -11.68 -8.47 -20.10
CA ARG A 167 -12.92 -8.01 -20.72
C ARG A 167 -13.58 -9.11 -21.54
N ASP A 168 -12.79 -9.87 -22.29
CA ASP A 168 -13.27 -10.97 -23.11
C ASP A 168 -13.84 -12.11 -22.24
N GLU A 169 -13.23 -12.43 -21.09
CA GLU A 169 -13.79 -13.42 -20.15
C GLU A 169 -15.10 -12.94 -19.49
N PHE A 170 -15.27 -11.64 -19.22
CA PHE A 170 -16.54 -11.08 -18.71
C PHE A 170 -17.67 -11.12 -19.76
N ASP A 171 -17.34 -10.93 -21.04
CA ASP A 171 -18.31 -11.00 -22.13
C ASP A 171 -18.70 -12.46 -22.46
N GLU A 172 -17.85 -13.45 -22.18
CA GLU A 172 -18.17 -14.88 -22.32
C GLU A 172 -18.96 -15.48 -21.15
N SER A 173 -19.00 -14.81 -20.00
CA SER A 173 -19.68 -15.28 -18.77
C SER A 173 -21.10 -14.70 -18.56
N ASN A 174 -21.64 -13.99 -19.56
CA ASN A 174 -22.98 -13.38 -19.59
C ASN A 174 -23.83 -13.93 -20.75
#